data_AF-A0A2M8P2P6-F1
#
_entry.id   AF-A0A2M8P2P6-F1
#
_cell.length_a   1.000
_cell.length_b   1.000
_cell.length_c   1.000
_cell.angle_alpha   90.00
_cell.angle_beta   90.00
_cell.angle_gamma   90.00
#
_symmetry.space_group_name_H-M   'P 1'
#
loop_
_entity.id
_entity.type
_entity.pdbx_description
1 polymer ?
#
loop_
_entity_poly.entity_id
_entity_poly.type
_entity_poly.pdbx_seq_one_letter_code
_entity_poly.pdbx_strand_id
1 'polypeptide(L)'
;MLFPYHTERISLPMLSLPVGMALIGLVSGNVLGLVLLGSGLGILLWALLQVLRQGRGVRLYADYLLIQGSVTGRVRRVPYADVLGFALTRRGGLALLYCKPLTTPQTTLPAEALVGIAATEQPLRRHFVLTARLAQPELLRAALAERLPSALSAPESYVIGLARRRRLRDGLIFVLALLATPLYILIFSRVLNSLR
;
A
#
# COMPACT_ATOMS: atom_id res chain seq x y z
N MET A 1 19.40 -8.60 0.57
CA MET A 1 18.63 -9.44 -0.39
C MET A 1 17.35 -8.73 -0.78
N LEU A 2 16.99 -8.67 -2.07
CA LEU A 2 15.77 -8.03 -2.58
C LEU A 2 14.74 -9.08 -2.97
N PHE A 3 13.52 -8.94 -2.47
CA PHE A 3 12.35 -9.73 -2.85
C PHE A 3 11.39 -8.84 -3.64
N PRO A 4 11.39 -8.92 -4.98
CA PRO A 4 10.63 -8.01 -5.82
C PRO A 4 9.13 -8.27 -5.72
N TYR A 5 8.35 -7.22 -5.94
CA TYR A 5 6.91 -7.37 -6.13
C TYR A 5 6.60 -8.08 -7.44
N HIS A 6 5.46 -8.77 -7.47
CA HIS A 6 4.97 -9.41 -8.67
C HIS A 6 4.58 -8.34 -9.68
N THR A 7 5.25 -8.37 -10.83
CA THR A 7 4.98 -7.53 -11.99
C THR A 7 4.67 -8.42 -13.18
N GLU A 8 3.56 -8.15 -13.84
CA GLU A 8 3.26 -8.80 -15.13
C GLU A 8 4.15 -8.19 -16.21
N ARG A 9 4.63 -9.03 -17.15
CA ARG A 9 5.43 -8.55 -18.29
C ARG A 9 4.52 -7.79 -19.23
N ILE A 10 4.82 -6.51 -19.43
CA ILE A 10 4.14 -5.69 -20.43
C ILE A 10 4.88 -5.87 -21.74
N SER A 11 4.20 -6.41 -22.75
CA SER A 11 4.70 -6.45 -24.11
C SER A 11 4.26 -5.20 -24.87
N LEU A 12 5.08 -4.72 -25.81
CA LEU A 12 4.75 -3.62 -26.72
C LEU A 12 3.36 -3.74 -27.38
N PRO A 13 2.93 -4.91 -27.89
CA PRO A 13 1.58 -5.06 -28.46
C PRO A 13 0.45 -4.87 -27.43
N MET A 14 0.73 -5.05 -26.13
CA MET A 14 -0.26 -4.84 -25.06
C MET A 14 -0.52 -3.35 -24.80
N LEU A 15 0.37 -2.46 -25.24
CA LEU A 15 0.25 -1.00 -25.11
C LEU A 15 -0.35 -0.33 -26.36
N SER A 16 -0.14 -0.89 -27.56
CA SER A 16 -0.64 -0.28 -28.80
C SER A 16 -2.17 -0.27 -28.87
N LEU A 17 -2.80 -1.37 -28.46
CA LEU A 17 -4.26 -1.51 -28.46
C LEU A 17 -4.99 -0.48 -27.58
N PRO A 18 -4.63 -0.28 -26.30
CA PRO A 18 -5.29 0.72 -25.45
C PRO A 18 -5.00 2.18 -25.88
N VAL A 19 -3.84 2.47 -26.47
CA VAL A 19 -3.55 3.80 -27.07
C VAL A 19 -4.51 4.06 -28.23
N GLY A 20 -4.68 3.08 -29.12
CA GLY A 20 -5.63 3.17 -30.23
C GLY A 20 -7.07 3.39 -29.73
N MET A 21 -7.51 2.63 -28.72
CA MET A 21 -8.84 2.80 -28.12
C MET A 21 -9.03 4.20 -27.52
N ALA A 22 -8.02 4.75 -26.84
CA ALA A 22 -8.09 6.09 -26.27
C ALA A 22 -8.19 7.17 -27.35
N LEU A 23 -7.42 7.06 -28.44
CA LEU A 23 -7.47 8.01 -29.55
C LEU A 23 -8.80 7.96 -30.30
N ILE A 24 -9.30 6.75 -30.61
CA ILE A 24 -10.62 6.57 -31.26
C ILE A 24 -11.74 7.10 -30.35
N GLY A 25 -11.62 6.85 -29.04
CA GLY A 25 -12.57 7.35 -28.05
C GLY A 25 -12.61 8.88 -27.97
N LEU A 26 -11.44 9.53 -28.04
CA LEU A 26 -11.31 10.99 -28.05
C LEU A 26 -11.96 11.61 -29.29
N VAL A 27 -11.72 11.02 -30.47
CA VAL A 27 -12.20 11.55 -31.76
C VAL A 27 -13.71 11.37 -31.95
N SER A 28 -14.28 10.28 -31.41
CA SER A 28 -15.67 9.94 -31.68
C SER A 28 -16.71 10.77 -30.92
N GLY A 29 -16.36 11.38 -29.78
CA GLY A 29 -17.22 12.32 -29.03
C GLY A 29 -18.54 11.76 -28.46
N ASN A 30 -18.91 10.53 -28.82
CA ASN A 30 -20.15 9.87 -28.43
C ASN A 30 -19.97 9.04 -27.15
N VAL A 31 -21.07 8.52 -26.60
CA VAL A 31 -21.07 7.66 -25.40
C VAL A 31 -20.13 6.46 -25.56
N LEU A 32 -20.14 5.82 -26.73
CA LEU A 32 -19.22 4.72 -27.04
C LEU A 32 -17.76 5.18 -27.06
N GLY A 33 -17.50 6.41 -27.49
CA GLY A 33 -16.17 7.04 -27.43
C GLY A 33 -15.67 7.24 -26.01
N LEU A 34 -16.54 7.72 -25.11
CA LEU A 34 -16.21 7.87 -23.69
C LEU A 34 -15.89 6.52 -23.03
N VAL A 35 -16.63 5.46 -23.38
CA VAL A 35 -16.34 4.10 -22.88
C VAL A 35 -14.97 3.62 -23.36
N LEU A 36 -14.67 3.75 -24.66
CA LEU A 36 -13.37 3.36 -25.23
C LEU A 36 -12.21 4.16 -24.62
N LEU A 37 -12.40 5.47 -24.42
CA LEU A 37 -11.41 6.33 -23.79
C LEU A 37 -11.16 5.94 -22.34
N GLY A 38 -12.22 5.70 -21.57
CA GLY A 38 -12.12 5.24 -20.18
C GLY A 38 -11.42 3.89 -20.05
N SER A 39 -11.75 2.92 -20.90
CA SER A 39 -11.09 1.61 -20.93
C SER A 39 -9.61 1.72 -21.33
N GLY A 40 -9.30 2.48 -22.38
CA GLY A 40 -7.92 2.68 -22.85
C GLY A 40 -7.04 3.34 -21.78
N LEU A 41 -7.52 4.41 -21.15
CA LEU A 41 -6.83 5.08 -20.04
C LEU A 41 -6.66 4.16 -18.83
N GLY A 42 -7.68 3.35 -18.50
CA GLY A 42 -7.59 2.37 -17.42
C GLY A 42 -6.48 1.34 -17.63
N ILE A 43 -6.37 0.79 -18.83
CA ILE A 43 -5.32 -0.17 -19.19
C ILE A 43 -3.94 0.50 -19.20
N LEU A 44 -3.83 1.72 -19.73
CA LEU A 44 -2.58 2.49 -19.71
C LEU A 44 -2.12 2.79 -18.29
N LEU A 45 -3.03 3.22 -17.41
CA LEU A 45 -2.74 3.46 -16.00
C LEU A 45 -2.31 2.16 -15.29
N TRP A 46 -2.97 1.05 -15.59
CA TRP A 46 -2.57 -0.27 -15.10
C TRP A 46 -1.15 -0.63 -15.55
N ALA A 47 -0.82 -0.44 -16.83
CA ALA A 47 0.51 -0.72 -17.34
C ALA A 47 1.57 0.17 -16.69
N LEU A 48 1.29 1.46 -16.53
CA LEU A 48 2.14 2.39 -15.78
C LEU A 48 2.38 1.91 -14.34
N LEU A 49 1.34 1.41 -13.66
CA LEU A 49 1.47 0.84 -12.32
C LEU A 49 2.38 -0.40 -12.29
N GLN A 50 2.37 -1.24 -13.32
CA GLN A 50 3.27 -2.40 -13.40
C GLN A 50 4.71 -1.96 -13.62
N VAL A 51 4.97 -0.97 -14.49
CA VAL A 51 6.32 -0.38 -14.68
C VAL A 51 6.81 0.23 -13.36
N LEU A 52 5.97 1.01 -12.68
CA LEU A 52 6.31 1.61 -11.39
C LEU A 52 6.56 0.57 -10.29
N ARG A 53 6.13 -0.69 -10.44
CA ARG A 53 6.44 -1.77 -9.50
C ARG A 53 7.79 -2.43 -9.78
N GLN A 54 8.35 -2.26 -10.98
CA GLN A 54 9.65 -2.83 -11.33
C GLN A 54 10.75 -2.24 -10.42
N GLY A 55 11.63 -3.10 -9.91
CA GLY A 55 12.70 -2.71 -8.98
C GLY A 55 12.25 -2.40 -7.54
N ARG A 56 10.94 -2.46 -7.25
CA ARG A 56 10.38 -2.29 -5.90
C ARG A 56 10.10 -3.64 -5.24
N GLY A 57 10.17 -3.66 -3.92
CA GLY A 57 9.99 -4.90 -3.17
C GLY A 57 10.34 -4.74 -1.69
N VAL A 58 10.53 -5.88 -1.04
CA VAL A 58 11.03 -5.96 0.33
C VAL A 58 12.53 -6.22 0.28
N ARG A 59 13.32 -5.37 0.92
CA ARG A 59 14.77 -5.57 1.03
C ARG A 59 15.11 -6.00 2.45
N LEU A 60 15.79 -7.12 2.58
CA LEU A 60 16.31 -7.60 3.85
C LEU A 60 17.79 -7.25 3.97
N TYR A 61 18.17 -6.56 5.05
CA TYR A 61 19.54 -6.26 5.47
C TYR A 61 19.90 -7.11 6.70
N ALA A 62 21.09 -6.92 7.26
CA ALA A 62 21.53 -7.65 8.45
C ALA A 62 20.64 -7.35 9.67
N ASP A 63 20.40 -6.06 9.95
CA ASP A 63 19.75 -5.65 11.20
C ASP A 63 18.32 -5.11 11.02
N TYR A 64 17.90 -4.91 9.78
CA TYR A 64 16.61 -4.32 9.46
C TYR A 64 16.05 -4.79 8.13
N LEU A 65 14.75 -4.57 7.97
CA LEU A 65 14.04 -4.75 6.72
C LEU A 65 13.57 -3.38 6.18
N LEU A 66 13.66 -3.19 4.87
CA LEU A 66 13.03 -2.08 4.17
C LEU A 66 11.76 -2.58 3.49
N ILE A 67 10.63 -2.00 3.88
CA ILE A 67 9.34 -2.28 3.24
C ILE A 67 8.83 -1.03 2.57
N GLN A 68 8.40 -1.18 1.33
CA GLN A 68 7.61 -0.20 0.63
C GLN A 68 6.16 -0.70 0.48
N GLY A 69 5.27 -0.32 1.41
CA GLY A 69 3.92 -0.89 1.49
C GLY A 69 3.03 -0.66 0.26
N SER A 70 3.25 0.41 -0.50
CA SER A 70 2.54 0.71 -1.75
C SER A 70 3.48 1.29 -2.80
N VAL A 71 3.06 1.24 -4.06
CA VAL A 71 3.81 1.79 -5.21
C VAL A 71 4.21 3.26 -4.97
N THR A 72 3.31 4.06 -4.42
CA THR A 72 3.52 5.48 -4.10
C THR A 72 3.95 5.73 -2.65
N GLY A 73 4.08 4.68 -1.84
CA GLY A 73 4.33 4.78 -0.41
C GLY A 73 5.79 5.08 -0.09
N ARG A 74 6.00 5.75 1.05
CA ARG A 74 7.34 5.92 1.61
C ARG A 74 7.96 4.57 1.96
N VAL A 75 9.24 4.41 1.66
CA VAL A 75 10.05 3.28 2.12
C VAL A 75 10.18 3.38 3.64
N ARG A 76 9.88 2.29 4.34
CA ARG A 76 9.96 2.22 5.81
C ARG A 76 11.08 1.28 6.20
N ARG A 77 11.98 1.76 7.05
CA ARG A 77 12.96 0.94 7.75
C ARG A 77 12.34 0.42 9.03
N VAL A 78 12.38 -0.90 9.20
CA VAL A 78 11.90 -1.58 10.41
C VAL A 78 13.03 -2.47 10.91
N PRO A 79 13.63 -2.17 12.08
CA PRO A 79 14.56 -3.07 12.75
C PRO A 79 13.91 -4.42 13.06
N TYR A 80 14.67 -5.52 13.00
CA TYR A 80 14.11 -6.84 13.34
C TYR A 80 13.64 -6.95 14.79
N ALA A 81 14.30 -6.23 15.70
CA ALA A 81 13.92 -6.14 17.12
C ALA A 81 12.52 -5.53 17.33
N ASP A 82 12.08 -4.68 16.41
CA ASP A 82 10.79 -3.98 16.51
C ASP A 82 9.63 -4.79 15.93
N VAL A 83 9.92 -5.94 15.29
CA VAL A 83 8.91 -6.78 14.65
C VAL A 83 8.17 -7.60 15.71
N LEU A 84 6.86 -7.32 15.84
CA LEU A 84 6.00 -8.06 16.76
C LEU A 84 5.44 -9.34 16.13
N GLY A 85 5.23 -9.34 14.81
CA GLY A 85 4.70 -10.49 14.11
C GLY A 85 4.61 -10.24 12.61
N PHE A 86 4.66 -11.32 11.84
CA PHE A 86 4.50 -11.28 10.39
C PHE A 86 3.63 -12.44 9.91
N ALA A 87 3.00 -12.27 8.75
CA ALA A 87 2.25 -13.31 8.08
C ALA A 87 2.31 -13.11 6.57
N LEU A 88 2.27 -14.20 5.82
CA LEU A 88 2.00 -14.14 4.38
C LEU A 88 0.50 -14.23 4.15
N THR A 89 -0.04 -13.26 3.42
CA THR A 89 -1.46 -13.32 3.03
C THR A 89 -1.66 -14.35 1.93
N ARG A 90 -2.88 -14.91 1.80
CA ARG A 90 -3.25 -15.85 0.72
C ARG A 90 -2.94 -15.38 -0.71
N ARG A 91 -2.78 -14.06 -0.91
CA ARG A 91 -2.42 -13.45 -2.21
C ARG A 91 -0.92 -13.24 -2.39
N GLY A 92 -0.08 -13.78 -1.50
CA GLY A 92 1.39 -13.67 -1.56
C GLY A 92 1.96 -12.31 -1.16
N GLY A 93 1.19 -11.46 -0.46
CA GLY A 93 1.70 -10.20 0.11
C GLY A 93 2.12 -10.40 1.57
N LEU A 94 3.20 -9.74 2.00
CA LEU A 94 3.67 -9.70 3.38
C LEU A 94 2.79 -8.74 4.21
N ALA A 95 2.26 -9.24 5.32
CA ALA A 95 1.66 -8.47 6.39
C ALA A 95 2.63 -8.43 7.58
N LEU A 96 3.00 -7.23 8.03
CA LEU A 96 3.95 -7.02 9.11
C LEU A 96 3.33 -6.13 10.19
N LEU A 97 3.46 -6.56 11.44
CA LEU A 97 3.16 -5.78 12.63
C LEU A 97 4.47 -5.46 13.35
N TYR A 98 4.73 -4.17 13.59
CA TYR A 98 5.91 -3.72 14.31
C TYR A 98 5.58 -2.57 15.25
N CYS A 99 6.36 -2.42 16.30
CA CYS A 99 6.36 -1.21 17.12
C CYS A 99 7.22 -0.15 16.46
N LYS A 100 6.76 1.10 16.46
CA LYS A 100 7.67 2.21 16.18
C LYS A 100 7.96 2.92 17.50
N PRO A 101 9.21 2.96 17.99
CA PRO A 101 9.53 3.82 19.12
C PRO A 101 9.19 5.25 18.71
N LEU A 102 8.49 5.99 19.57
CA LEU A 102 8.32 7.42 19.35
C LEU A 102 9.73 8.01 19.37
N THR A 103 10.18 8.50 18.21
CA THR A 103 11.33 9.38 18.17
C THR A 103 10.88 10.68 18.83
N THR A 104 11.08 10.78 20.15
CA THR A 104 10.85 12.02 20.87
C THR A 104 11.80 13.05 20.26
N PRO A 105 11.31 14.14 19.62
CA PRO A 105 12.19 15.26 19.37
C PRO A 105 12.67 15.72 20.74
N GLN A 106 13.98 15.69 20.98
CA GLN A 106 14.59 16.33 22.14
C GLN A 106 14.36 17.83 22.00
N THR A 107 13.16 18.30 22.35
CA THR A 107 12.97 19.67 22.76
C THR A 107 13.70 19.76 24.08
N THR A 108 14.80 20.51 24.07
CA THR A 108 15.59 20.95 25.22
C THR A 108 14.68 21.68 26.21
N LEU A 109 13.90 20.92 26.98
CA LEU A 109 13.21 21.41 28.16
C LEU A 109 14.11 21.07 29.36
N PRO A 110 14.47 22.05 30.19
CA PRO A 110 15.36 21.83 31.32
C PRO A 110 14.76 20.77 32.25
N ALA A 111 15.62 19.84 32.68
CA ALA A 111 15.30 18.63 33.43
C ALA A 111 14.56 18.89 34.77
N GLU A 112 14.49 20.14 35.21
CA GLU A 112 13.88 20.56 36.46
C GLU A 112 12.34 20.70 36.38
N ALA A 113 11.74 20.79 35.18
CA ALA A 113 10.29 20.92 35.02
C ALA A 113 9.52 19.57 34.95
N LEU A 114 10.21 18.43 34.93
CA LEU A 114 9.62 17.11 34.66
C LEU A 114 9.58 16.17 35.88
N VAL A 115 9.93 16.64 37.08
CA VAL A 115 10.00 15.81 38.30
C VAL A 115 8.61 15.31 38.79
N GLY A 116 7.50 15.85 38.27
CA GLY A 116 6.14 15.49 38.70
C GLY A 116 5.33 14.63 37.74
N ILE A 117 5.78 14.41 36.51
CA ILE A 117 5.03 13.58 35.54
C ILE A 117 5.65 12.20 35.60
N ALA A 118 5.07 11.33 36.43
CA ALA A 118 5.35 9.90 36.42
C ALA A 118 5.54 9.46 34.97
N ALA A 119 6.68 8.81 34.68
CA ALA A 119 7.05 8.27 33.37
C ALA A 119 5.89 7.42 32.87
N THR A 120 4.94 8.08 32.22
CA THR A 120 3.72 7.46 31.75
C THR A 120 4.20 6.75 30.52
N GLU A 121 4.44 5.45 30.67
CA GLU A 121 4.86 4.54 29.62
C GLU A 121 4.06 4.88 28.35
N GLN A 122 4.69 5.64 27.46
CA GLN A 122 4.00 6.13 26.29
C GLN A 122 3.62 4.89 25.47
N PRO A 123 2.34 4.72 25.08
CA PRO A 123 1.91 3.47 24.48
C PRO A 123 2.67 3.26 23.18
N LEU A 124 3.48 2.19 23.15
CA LEU A 124 4.21 1.73 21.96
C LEU A 124 3.23 1.66 20.78
N ARG A 125 3.37 2.56 19.81
CA ARG A 125 2.47 2.62 18.66
C ARG A 125 2.74 1.42 17.76
N ARG A 126 1.79 0.50 17.74
CA ARG A 126 1.78 -0.64 16.83
C ARG A 126 1.42 -0.16 15.43
N HIS A 127 2.32 -0.39 14.49
CA HIS A 127 2.12 -0.11 13.08
C HIS A 127 1.92 -1.40 12.31
N PHE A 128 0.85 -1.42 11.52
CA PHE A 128 0.56 -2.49 10.60
C PHE A 128 0.87 -2.06 9.17
N VAL A 129 1.64 -2.88 8.44
CA VAL A 129 1.95 -2.67 7.02
C VAL A 129 1.55 -3.92 6.25
N LEU A 130 0.82 -3.70 5.16
CA LEU A 130 0.50 -4.71 4.17
C LEU A 130 1.19 -4.31 2.86
N THR A 131 1.95 -5.24 2.29
CA THR A 131 2.66 -5.04 1.02
C THR A 131 1.87 -5.56 -0.16
N ALA A 132 2.29 -5.17 -1.36
CA ALA A 132 1.82 -5.78 -2.60
C ALA A 132 2.23 -7.27 -2.68
N ARG A 133 1.62 -8.00 -3.62
CA ARG A 133 1.99 -9.40 -3.89
C ARG A 133 3.47 -9.48 -4.25
N LEU A 134 4.20 -10.37 -3.59
CA LEU A 134 5.60 -10.67 -3.87
C LEU A 134 5.70 -11.69 -5.00
N ALA A 135 6.79 -11.62 -5.77
CA ALA A 135 7.06 -12.63 -6.80
C ALA A 135 7.39 -14.00 -6.17
N GLN A 136 8.10 -13.99 -5.04
CA GLN A 136 8.58 -15.19 -4.33
C GLN A 136 8.28 -15.08 -2.82
N PRO A 137 7.03 -15.27 -2.39
CA PRO A 137 6.63 -15.07 -1.00
C PRO A 137 7.27 -16.09 -0.05
N GLU A 138 7.37 -17.36 -0.45
CA GLU A 138 7.91 -18.42 0.43
C GLU A 138 9.42 -18.24 0.71
N LEU A 139 10.18 -17.76 -0.27
CA LEU A 139 11.60 -17.45 -0.04
C LEU A 139 11.78 -16.29 0.94
N LEU A 140 10.88 -15.30 0.91
CA LEU A 140 10.88 -14.24 1.90
C LEU A 140 10.55 -14.78 3.29
N ARG A 141 9.58 -15.71 3.41
CA ARG A 141 9.23 -16.34 4.68
C ARG A 141 10.43 -17.09 5.28
N ALA A 142 11.12 -17.89 4.48
CA ALA A 142 12.32 -18.61 4.92
C ALA A 142 13.40 -17.62 5.40
N ALA A 143 13.71 -16.61 4.58
CA ALA A 143 14.74 -15.62 4.92
C ALA A 143 14.37 -14.75 6.14
N LEU A 144 13.08 -14.54 6.42
CA LEU A 144 12.63 -13.85 7.63
C LEU A 144 12.67 -14.77 8.84
N ALA A 145 12.36 -16.06 8.70
CA ALA A 145 12.44 -17.03 9.79
C ALA A 145 13.87 -17.18 10.33
N GLU A 146 14.88 -17.03 9.47
CA GLU A 146 16.29 -17.06 9.87
C GLU A 146 16.75 -15.81 10.64
N ARG A 147 16.09 -14.65 10.42
CA ARG A 147 16.54 -13.34 10.93
C ARG A 147 15.72 -12.81 12.09
N LEU A 148 14.49 -13.28 12.22
CA LEU A 148 13.59 -12.84 13.27
C LEU A 148 13.81 -13.66 14.54
N PRO A 149 13.60 -13.05 15.71
CA PRO A 149 13.63 -13.79 16.96
C PRO A 149 12.61 -14.92 16.94
N SER A 150 13.00 -16.09 17.45
CA SER A 150 12.17 -17.32 17.44
C SER A 150 10.84 -17.15 18.17
N ALA A 151 10.74 -16.18 19.09
CA ALA A 151 9.52 -15.83 19.82
C ALA A 151 8.99 -14.46 19.35
N LEU A 152 8.06 -14.47 18.39
CA LEU A 152 7.29 -13.29 18.00
C LEU A 152 6.16 -13.05 19.01
N SER A 153 5.95 -11.79 19.40
CA SER A 153 4.94 -11.43 20.40
C SER A 153 3.50 -11.57 19.90
N ALA A 154 3.27 -11.51 18.59
CA ALA A 154 1.94 -11.59 17.99
C ALA A 154 1.78 -12.86 17.13
N PRO A 155 0.74 -13.68 17.35
CA PRO A 155 0.52 -14.88 16.57
C PRO A 155 0.14 -14.56 15.12
N GLU A 156 0.50 -15.45 14.19
CA GLU A 156 0.26 -15.28 12.75
C GLU A 156 -1.23 -15.05 12.43
N SER A 157 -2.12 -15.76 13.12
CA SER A 157 -3.58 -15.65 12.98
C SER A 157 -4.09 -14.23 13.26
N TYR A 158 -3.51 -13.54 14.24
CA TYR A 158 -3.84 -12.16 14.57
C TYR A 158 -3.43 -11.20 13.44
N VAL A 159 -2.22 -11.36 12.91
CA VAL A 159 -1.70 -10.55 11.79
C VAL A 159 -2.53 -10.76 10.52
N ILE A 160 -2.95 -11.99 10.24
CA ILE A 160 -3.87 -12.30 9.13
C ILE A 160 -5.23 -11.64 9.34
N GLY A 161 -5.76 -11.65 10.56
CA GLY A 161 -7.00 -10.97 10.93
C GLY A 161 -6.93 -9.46 10.65
N LEU A 162 -5.83 -8.81 11.04
CA LEU A 162 -5.58 -7.40 10.73
C LEU A 162 -5.51 -7.14 9.23
N ALA A 163 -4.82 -8.00 8.47
CA ALA A 163 -4.76 -7.90 7.01
C ALA A 163 -6.15 -7.97 6.37
N ARG A 164 -7.01 -8.86 6.85
CA ARG A 164 -8.39 -9.02 6.36
C ARG A 164 -9.23 -7.79 6.67
N ARG A 165 -9.19 -7.29 7.91
CA ARG A 165 -9.92 -6.07 8.31
C ARG A 165 -9.52 -4.86 7.48
N ARG A 166 -8.22 -4.68 7.23
CA ARG A 166 -7.74 -3.56 6.40
C ARG A 166 -8.23 -3.65 4.97
N ARG A 167 -8.23 -4.85 4.36
CA ARG A 167 -8.79 -5.05 3.01
C ARG A 167 -10.28 -4.78 2.95
N LEU A 168 -11.05 -5.21 3.96
CA LEU A 168 -12.48 -4.93 4.05
C LEU A 168 -12.73 -3.43 4.15
N ARG A 169 -11.98 -2.73 4.99
CA ARG A 169 -12.08 -1.27 5.13
C ARG A 169 -11.74 -0.56 3.82
N ASP A 170 -10.62 -0.90 3.20
CA ASP A 170 -10.18 -0.26 1.96
C ASP A 170 -11.15 -0.57 0.80
N GLY A 171 -11.72 -1.78 0.76
CA GLY A 171 -12.78 -2.15 -0.17
C GLY A 171 -14.09 -1.38 0.07
N LEU A 172 -14.48 -1.19 1.32
CA LEU A 172 -15.67 -0.40 1.68
C LEU A 172 -15.49 1.08 1.31
N ILE A 173 -14.30 1.65 1.56
CA ILE A 173 -13.95 3.01 1.13
C ILE A 173 -14.03 3.12 -0.40
N PHE A 174 -13.52 2.13 -1.13
CA PHE A 174 -13.58 2.12 -2.59
C PHE A 174 -15.02 2.07 -3.12
N VAL A 175 -15.86 1.20 -2.55
CA VAL A 175 -17.28 1.12 -2.92
C VAL A 175 -18.01 2.43 -2.61
N LEU A 176 -17.74 3.03 -1.45
CA LEU A 176 -18.35 4.29 -1.03
C LEU A 176 -17.91 5.45 -1.94
N ALA A 177 -16.62 5.48 -2.32
CA ALA A 177 -16.12 6.43 -3.30
C ALA A 177 -16.77 6.23 -4.68
N LEU A 178 -16.88 4.98 -5.15
CA LEU A 178 -17.52 4.65 -6.42
C LEU A 178 -18.98 5.13 -6.45
N LEU A 179 -19.73 4.94 -5.36
CA LEU A 179 -21.12 5.41 -5.21
C LEU A 179 -21.22 6.93 -5.08
N ALA A 180 -20.22 7.60 -4.48
CA ALA A 180 -20.18 9.05 -4.39
C ALA A 180 -19.89 9.73 -5.74
N THR A 181 -19.16 9.07 -6.64
CA THR A 181 -18.81 9.61 -7.97
C THR A 181 -20.03 10.00 -8.83
N PRO A 182 -21.04 9.13 -9.06
CA PRO A 182 -22.23 9.51 -9.82
C PRO A 182 -23.06 10.59 -9.13
N LEU A 183 -23.10 10.59 -7.79
CA LEU A 183 -23.76 11.66 -7.02
C LEU A 183 -23.06 13.01 -7.27
N TYR A 184 -21.73 13.01 -7.31
CA TYR A 184 -20.93 14.21 -7.58
C TYR A 184 -21.19 14.74 -8.99
N ILE A 185 -21.26 13.86 -10.00
CA ILE A 185 -21.59 14.23 -11.38
C ILE A 185 -23.00 14.83 -11.47
N LEU A 186 -23.98 14.26 -10.77
CA LEU A 186 -25.35 14.79 -10.72
C LEU A 186 -25.42 16.18 -10.06
N ILE A 187 -24.70 16.41 -8.95
CA ILE A 187 -24.66 17.71 -8.29
C ILE A 187 -23.96 18.75 -9.17
N PHE A 188 -22.81 18.40 -9.74
CA PHE A 188 -22.01 19.31 -10.55
C PHE A 188 -22.72 19.69 -11.85
N SER A 189 -23.38 18.73 -12.51
CA SER A 189 -24.21 19.00 -13.69
C SER A 189 -25.40 19.91 -13.36
N ARG A 190 -26.01 19.76 -12.18
CA ARG A 190 -27.08 20.66 -11.71
C ARG A 190 -26.59 22.09 -11.49
N VAL A 191 -25.43 22.26 -10.86
CA VAL A 191 -24.82 23.59 -10.61
C VAL A 191 -24.42 24.27 -11.93
N LEU A 192 -23.83 23.52 -12.87
CA LEU A 192 -23.51 24.05 -14.20
C LEU A 192 -24.76 24.48 -14.97
N ASN A 193 -25.85 23.71 -14.88
CA ASN A 193 -27.11 24.08 -15.52
C ASN A 193 -27.80 25.27 -14.85
N SER A 194 -27.56 25.55 -13.57
CA SER A 194 -28.11 26.75 -12.90
C SER A 194 -27.33 28.05 -13.16
N LEU A 195 -26.13 27.95 -13.74
CA LEU A 195 -25.27 29.09 -14.09
C LEU A 195 -25.44 29.53 -15.56
N ARG A 196 -26.27 28.83 -16.33
CA ARG A 196 -26.72 29.20 -17.68
C ARG A 196 -28.10 29.83 -17.61
#